data_AF-A0A927KN43-F1
#
_entry.id   AF-A0A927KN43-F1
#
_cell.length_a   1.000
_cell.length_b   1.000
_cell.length_c   1.000
_cell.angle_alpha   90.00
_cell.angle_beta   90.00
_cell.angle_gamma   90.00
#
_symmetry.space_group_name_H-M   'P 1'
#
loop_
_entity.id
_entity.type
_entity.pdbx_description
1 polymer ?
#
loop_
_entity_poly.entity_id
_entity_poly.type
_entity_poly.pdbx_seq_one_letter_code
_entity_poly.pdbx_strand_id
1 'polypeptide(L)'
;MTSQPSTPRPSAAGRYLFLFLLGLFVGAMCTVMLLRALQARTDPFPDALMQVMARQQGELKKAIDTNRCTVSDALPRLQSLRAMSNDLEGAFPSLRDDARFVASASALRGALDAALAQPPADCAALADVQGKVSESCLSCHRDFR
;
A
#
# COMPACT_ATOMS: atom_id res chain seq x y z
N MET A 1 33.86 -1.12 66.69
CA MET A 1 34.02 -0.01 65.72
C MET A 1 33.16 -0.34 64.52
N THR A 2 31.93 0.18 64.46
CA THR A 2 30.99 -0.09 63.36
C THR A 2 30.89 1.15 62.48
N SER A 3 31.42 1.02 61.26
CA SER A 3 31.38 2.03 60.21
C SER A 3 29.93 2.20 59.72
N GLN A 4 29.37 3.40 59.82
CA GLN A 4 28.11 3.73 59.14
C GLN A 4 28.37 3.92 57.63
N PRO A 5 27.53 3.34 56.74
CA PRO A 5 27.65 3.58 55.31
C PRO A 5 27.12 4.98 54.97
N SER A 6 27.94 5.78 54.30
CA SER A 6 27.55 7.08 53.76
C SER A 6 26.61 6.88 52.56
N THR A 7 25.33 7.20 52.75
CA THR A 7 24.38 7.28 51.62
C THR A 7 24.84 8.36 50.63
N PRO A 8 25.06 8.02 49.35
CA PRO A 8 25.52 8.99 48.36
C PRO A 8 24.47 10.10 48.18
N ARG A 9 24.91 11.36 48.26
CA ARG A 9 24.03 12.52 48.01
C ARG A 9 23.57 12.50 46.55
N PRO A 10 22.26 12.67 46.28
CA PRO A 10 21.75 12.65 44.92
C PRO A 10 22.34 13.83 44.12
N SER A 11 23.02 13.52 43.01
CA SER A 11 23.66 14.54 42.18
C SER A 11 22.59 15.37 41.46
N ALA A 12 22.71 16.70 41.51
CA ALA A 12 21.81 17.60 40.80
C ALA A 12 21.85 17.34 39.28
N ALA A 13 23.03 17.03 38.73
CA ALA A 13 23.22 16.65 37.33
C ALA A 13 22.39 15.42 36.92
N GLY A 14 22.33 14.39 37.77
CA GLY A 14 21.51 13.20 37.50
C GLY A 14 20.02 13.50 37.46
N ARG A 15 19.54 14.40 38.34
CA ARG A 15 18.14 14.84 38.34
C ARG A 15 17.79 15.63 37.08
N TYR A 16 18.65 16.55 36.65
CA TYR A 16 18.42 17.32 35.43
C TYR A 16 18.49 16.47 34.15
N LEU A 17 19.44 15.52 34.08
CA LEU A 17 19.51 14.56 32.98
C LEU A 17 18.24 13.69 32.91
N PHE A 18 17.76 13.20 34.05
CA PHE A 18 16.53 12.41 34.11
C PHE A 18 15.31 13.22 33.65
N LEU A 19 15.15 14.46 34.12
CA LEU A 19 14.06 15.35 33.68
C LEU A 19 14.15 15.67 32.18
N PHE A 20 15.35 15.86 31.65
CA PHE A 20 15.56 16.07 30.22
C PHE A 20 15.13 14.85 29.40
N LEU A 21 15.57 13.65 29.79
CA LEU A 21 15.18 12.40 29.10
C LEU A 21 13.68 12.14 29.20
N LEU A 22 13.07 12.40 30.36
CA LEU A 22 11.62 12.29 30.55
C LEU A 22 10.87 13.28 29.65
N GLY A 23 11.33 14.53 29.59
CA GLY A 23 10.76 15.57 28.72
C GLY A 23 10.88 15.19 27.24
N LEU A 24 12.04 14.67 26.82
CA LEU A 24 12.26 14.19 25.46
C LEU A 24 11.32 13.02 25.12
N PHE A 25 11.17 12.06 26.04
CA PHE A 25 10.30 10.91 25.86
C PHE A 25 8.82 11.32 25.74
N VAL A 26 8.34 12.17 26.65
CA VAL A 26 6.97 12.69 26.61
C VAL A 26 6.75 13.53 25.35
N GLY A 27 7.70 14.38 24.98
CA GLY A 27 7.65 15.18 23.75
C GLY A 27 7.57 14.32 22.49
N ALA A 28 8.37 13.25 22.41
CA ALA A 28 8.32 12.30 21.31
C ALA A 28 6.96 11.59 21.23
N MET A 29 6.43 11.12 22.38
CA MET A 29 5.10 10.50 22.44
C MET A 29 4.00 11.44 21.95
N CYS A 30 3.95 12.68 22.45
CA CYS A 30 2.99 13.69 22.02
C CYS A 30 3.09 13.98 20.52
N THR A 31 4.32 14.10 19.99
CA THR A 31 4.56 14.35 18.56
C THR A 31 4.02 13.21 17.69
N VAL A 32 4.30 11.95 18.05
CA VAL A 32 3.79 10.79 17.29
C VAL A 32 2.26 10.73 17.36
N MET A 33 1.65 10.96 18.51
CA MET A 33 0.19 10.99 18.65
C MET A 33 -0.45 12.08 17.79
N LEU A 34 0.14 13.28 17.75
CA LEU A 34 -0.33 14.37 16.90
C LEU A 34 -0.21 14.01 15.41
N LEU A 35 0.93 13.47 14.99
CA LEU A 35 1.12 13.02 13.61
C LEU A 35 0.12 11.92 13.22
N ARG A 36 -0.14 10.96 14.12
CA ARG A 36 -1.15 9.92 13.91
C ARG A 36 -2.56 10.50 13.80
N ALA A 37 -2.91 11.50 14.61
CA ALA A 37 -4.20 12.17 14.53
C ALA A 37 -4.38 12.93 13.20
N LEU A 38 -3.31 13.53 12.68
CA LEU A 38 -3.32 14.17 11.35
C LEU A 38 -3.45 13.14 10.23
N GLN A 39 -2.69 12.04 10.29
CA GLN A 39 -2.81 10.92 9.34
C GLN A 39 -4.19 10.27 9.35
N ALA A 40 -4.85 10.19 10.51
CA ALA A 40 -6.20 9.66 10.60
C ALA A 40 -7.25 10.55 9.90
N ARG A 41 -6.92 11.81 9.58
CA ARG A 41 -7.79 12.68 8.77
C ARG A 41 -7.60 12.49 7.27
N THR A 42 -6.48 11.94 6.84
CA THR A 42 -6.26 11.55 5.44
C THR A 42 -6.77 10.14 5.24
N ASP A 43 -7.67 9.93 4.28
CA ASP A 43 -8.14 8.59 3.94
C ASP A 43 -6.97 7.78 3.32
N PRO A 44 -6.46 6.73 3.99
CA PRO A 44 -5.35 5.93 3.45
C PRO A 44 -5.82 4.97 2.35
N PHE A 45 -7.13 4.88 2.10
CA PHE A 45 -7.72 3.88 1.22
C PHE A 45 -7.21 3.94 -0.23
N PRO A 46 -7.17 5.09 -0.94
CA PRO A 46 -6.65 5.14 -2.30
C PRO A 46 -5.20 4.64 -2.44
N ASP A 47 -4.32 5.02 -1.53
CA ASP A 47 -2.93 4.53 -1.55
C ASP A 47 -2.86 3.03 -1.25
N ALA A 48 -3.62 2.55 -0.27
CA ALA A 48 -3.68 1.14 0.08
C ALA A 48 -4.22 0.29 -1.08
N LEU A 49 -5.30 0.74 -1.74
CA LEU A 49 -5.88 0.09 -2.91
C LEU A 49 -4.83 -0.06 -4.01
N MET A 50 -4.15 1.03 -4.37
CA MET A 50 -3.12 1.01 -5.41
C MET A 50 -1.92 0.12 -5.04
N GLN A 51 -1.52 0.07 -3.77
CA GLN A 51 -0.47 -0.83 -3.29
C GLN A 51 -0.86 -2.30 -3.43
N VAL A 52 -2.09 -2.68 -3.06
CA VAL A 52 -2.55 -4.07 -3.18
C VAL A 52 -2.71 -4.47 -4.65
N MET A 53 -3.22 -3.57 -5.50
CA MET A 53 -3.27 -3.79 -6.95
C MET A 53 -1.88 -3.99 -7.55
N ALA A 54 -0.90 -3.14 -7.19
CA ALA A 54 0.49 -3.28 -7.62
C ALA A 54 1.11 -4.61 -7.15
N ARG A 55 0.76 -5.07 -5.93
CA ARG A 55 1.19 -6.38 -5.42
C ARG A 55 0.68 -7.53 -6.29
N GLN A 56 -0.59 -7.51 -6.68
CA GLN A 56 -1.14 -8.57 -7.55
C GLN A 56 -0.51 -8.55 -8.96
N GLN A 57 -0.26 -7.37 -9.53
CA GLN A 57 0.50 -7.21 -10.78
C GLN A 57 1.92 -7.79 -10.66
N GLY A 58 2.61 -7.49 -9.56
CA GLY A 58 3.94 -8.03 -9.29
C GLY A 58 3.97 -9.55 -9.18
N GLU A 59 2.95 -10.17 -8.57
CA GLU A 59 2.85 -11.63 -8.49
C GLU A 59 2.56 -12.29 -9.85
N LEU A 60 1.78 -11.64 -10.72
CA LEU A 60 1.61 -12.10 -12.11
C LEU A 60 2.93 -12.03 -12.89
N LYS A 61 3.68 -10.93 -12.77
CA LYS A 61 5.01 -10.82 -13.37
C LYS A 61 5.97 -11.88 -12.82
N LYS A 62 5.98 -12.10 -11.51
CA LYS A 62 6.79 -13.15 -10.87
C LYS A 62 6.42 -14.55 -11.39
N ALA A 63 5.14 -14.82 -11.62
CA ALA A 63 4.69 -16.07 -12.21
C ALA A 63 5.29 -16.30 -13.61
N ILE A 64 5.31 -15.25 -14.45
CA ILE A 64 5.99 -15.27 -15.76
C ILE A 64 7.50 -15.52 -15.59
N ASP A 65 8.16 -14.72 -14.76
CA ASP A 65 9.61 -14.77 -14.57
C ASP A 65 10.09 -16.12 -14.01
N THR A 66 9.21 -16.87 -13.31
CA THR A 66 9.50 -18.19 -12.74
C THR A 66 8.92 -19.36 -13.56
N ASN A 67 8.36 -19.10 -14.75
CA ASN A 67 7.67 -20.09 -15.59
C ASN A 67 6.53 -20.85 -14.87
N ARG A 68 5.85 -20.18 -13.94
CA ARG A 68 4.71 -20.70 -13.15
C ARG A 68 3.41 -20.09 -13.66
N CYS A 69 3.08 -20.33 -14.93
CA CYS A 69 1.98 -19.63 -15.61
C CYS A 69 0.75 -20.50 -15.81
N THR A 70 0.49 -21.42 -14.88
CA THR A 70 -0.75 -22.22 -14.95
C THR A 70 -1.96 -21.33 -14.65
N VAL A 71 -3.14 -21.77 -15.09
CA VAL A 71 -4.40 -21.10 -14.75
C VAL A 71 -4.52 -20.90 -13.24
N SER A 72 -4.13 -21.88 -12.42
CA SER A 72 -4.17 -21.79 -10.96
C SER A 72 -3.19 -20.76 -10.37
N ASP A 73 -2.08 -20.48 -11.04
CA ASP A 73 -1.12 -19.46 -10.59
C ASP A 73 -1.62 -18.05 -10.92
N ALA A 74 -2.26 -17.86 -12.08
CA ALA A 74 -2.69 -16.55 -12.59
C ALA A 74 -4.10 -16.12 -12.15
N LEU A 75 -5.07 -17.03 -12.17
CA LEU A 75 -6.49 -16.72 -11.98
C LEU A 75 -6.80 -15.99 -10.67
N PRO A 76 -6.26 -16.38 -9.49
CA PRO A 76 -6.55 -15.68 -8.24
C PRO A 76 -6.10 -14.21 -8.25
N ARG A 77 -5.00 -13.91 -8.95
CA ARG A 77 -4.45 -12.56 -9.05
C ARG A 77 -5.30 -11.70 -9.97
N LEU A 78 -5.73 -12.24 -11.10
CA LEU A 78 -6.66 -11.57 -12.03
C LEU A 78 -8.02 -11.29 -11.38
N GLN A 79 -8.56 -12.25 -10.62
CA GLN A 79 -9.81 -12.06 -9.87
C GLN A 79 -9.68 -10.98 -8.79
N SER A 80 -8.56 -10.97 -8.06
CA SER A 80 -8.29 -9.95 -7.04
C SER A 80 -8.22 -8.55 -7.67
N LEU A 81 -7.50 -8.41 -8.78
CA LEU A 81 -7.44 -7.14 -9.53
C LEU A 81 -8.81 -6.70 -10.02
N ARG A 82 -9.64 -7.64 -10.48
CA ARG A 82 -10.99 -7.34 -10.96
C ARG A 82 -11.94 -6.91 -9.86
N ALA A 83 -11.84 -7.50 -8.68
CA ALA A 83 -12.63 -7.10 -7.52
C ALA A 83 -12.26 -5.68 -7.09
N MET A 84 -10.96 -5.43 -6.90
CA MET A 84 -10.43 -4.12 -6.48
C MET A 84 -10.71 -3.00 -7.48
N SER A 85 -10.80 -3.29 -8.78
CA SER A 85 -11.09 -2.26 -9.78
C SER A 85 -12.53 -1.73 -9.73
N ASN A 86 -13.43 -2.33 -8.94
CA ASN A 86 -14.73 -1.73 -8.62
C ASN A 86 -14.65 -0.63 -7.57
N ASP A 87 -13.55 -0.57 -6.82
CA ASP A 87 -13.38 0.38 -5.72
C ASP A 87 -12.70 1.68 -6.16
N LEU A 88 -12.25 1.79 -7.42
CA LEU A 88 -11.47 2.93 -7.91
C LEU A 88 -12.24 4.25 -7.79
N GLU A 89 -13.49 4.31 -8.24
CA GLU A 89 -14.29 5.54 -8.13
C GLU A 89 -14.66 5.88 -6.68
N GLY A 90 -14.75 4.87 -5.80
CA GLY A 90 -14.97 5.07 -4.38
C GLY A 90 -13.72 5.57 -3.65
N ALA A 91 -12.55 5.07 -4.04
CA ALA A 91 -11.26 5.41 -3.44
C ALA A 91 -10.76 6.81 -3.83
N PHE A 92 -11.16 7.31 -4.99
CA PHE A 92 -10.76 8.62 -5.50
C PHE A 92 -11.98 9.55 -5.67
N PRO A 93 -12.59 10.02 -4.56
CA PRO A 93 -13.84 10.78 -4.61
C PRO A 93 -13.71 12.11 -5.37
N SER A 94 -12.53 12.72 -5.41
CA SER A 94 -12.27 13.94 -6.19
C SER A 94 -12.20 13.70 -7.70
N LEU A 95 -11.98 12.45 -8.14
CA LEU A 95 -11.84 12.07 -9.55
C LEU A 95 -13.05 11.30 -10.08
N ARG A 96 -14.00 10.92 -9.21
CA ARG A 96 -15.11 10.00 -9.54
C ARG A 96 -15.96 10.44 -10.73
N ASP A 97 -16.06 11.75 -10.96
CA ASP A 97 -16.87 12.35 -12.02
C ASP A 97 -16.01 12.83 -13.22
N ASP A 98 -14.68 12.69 -13.17
CA ASP A 98 -13.82 12.96 -14.34
C ASP A 98 -14.00 11.82 -15.36
N ALA A 99 -14.51 12.17 -16.54
CA ALA A 99 -14.80 11.21 -17.60
C ALA A 99 -13.58 10.39 -18.05
N ARG A 100 -12.36 10.97 -18.01
CA ARG A 100 -11.13 10.26 -18.38
C ARG A 100 -10.72 9.26 -17.31
N PHE A 101 -10.95 9.60 -16.04
CA PHE A 101 -10.72 8.68 -14.92
C PHE A 101 -11.66 7.48 -15.01
N VAL A 102 -12.97 7.73 -15.15
CA VAL A 102 -13.99 6.67 -15.28
C VAL A 102 -13.73 5.80 -16.51
N ALA A 103 -13.36 6.41 -17.65
CA ALA A 103 -13.03 5.66 -18.86
C ALA A 103 -11.81 4.75 -18.65
N SER A 104 -10.75 5.25 -18.01
CA SER A 104 -9.55 4.45 -17.71
C SER A 104 -9.84 3.31 -16.73
N ALA A 105 -10.61 3.58 -15.67
CA ALA A 105 -11.06 2.55 -14.71
C ALA A 105 -11.92 1.47 -15.40
N SER A 106 -12.82 1.89 -16.29
CA SER A 106 -13.63 0.97 -17.10
C SER A 106 -12.79 0.14 -18.07
N ALA A 107 -11.78 0.73 -18.70
CA ALA A 107 -10.87 0.00 -19.60
C ALA A 107 -10.10 -1.10 -18.86
N LEU A 108 -9.60 -0.80 -17.66
CA LEU A 108 -8.96 -1.80 -16.79
C LEU A 108 -9.93 -2.94 -16.45
N ARG A 109 -11.17 -2.62 -16.04
CA ARG A 109 -12.21 -3.63 -15.77
C ARG A 109 -12.46 -4.51 -17.00
N GLY A 110 -12.60 -3.91 -18.18
CA GLY A 110 -12.79 -4.65 -19.44
C GLY A 110 -11.62 -5.57 -19.80
N ALA A 111 -10.37 -5.12 -19.62
CA ALA A 111 -9.19 -5.96 -19.85
C ALA A 111 -9.14 -7.16 -18.89
N LEU A 112 -9.50 -6.95 -17.62
CA LEU A 112 -9.57 -8.00 -16.62
C LEU A 112 -10.73 -8.97 -16.87
N ASP A 113 -11.90 -8.46 -17.27
CA ASP A 113 -13.06 -9.28 -17.63
C ASP A 113 -12.75 -10.19 -18.83
N ALA A 114 -12.06 -9.66 -19.85
CA ALA A 114 -11.59 -10.45 -20.98
C ALA A 114 -10.60 -11.56 -20.57
N ALA A 115 -9.65 -11.23 -19.68
CA ALA A 115 -8.69 -12.20 -19.16
C ALA A 115 -9.35 -13.28 -18.28
N LEU A 116 -10.41 -12.96 -17.55
CA LEU A 116 -11.17 -13.93 -16.75
C LEU A 116 -12.07 -14.81 -17.60
N ALA A 117 -12.61 -14.29 -18.71
CA ALA A 117 -13.39 -15.07 -19.66
C ALA A 117 -12.52 -16.08 -20.43
N GLN A 118 -11.24 -15.75 -20.66
CA GLN A 118 -10.25 -16.64 -21.29
C GLN A 118 -8.98 -16.67 -20.43
N PRO A 119 -8.96 -17.45 -19.34
CA PRO A 119 -7.81 -17.50 -18.43
C PRO A 119 -6.53 -17.94 -19.16
N PRO A 120 -5.40 -17.27 -18.92
CA PRO A 120 -4.14 -17.65 -19.54
C PRO A 120 -3.70 -19.04 -19.05
N ALA A 121 -3.41 -19.94 -20.00
CA ALA A 121 -3.02 -21.32 -19.71
C ALA A 121 -1.50 -21.56 -19.81
N ASP A 122 -0.75 -20.58 -20.29
CA ASP A 122 0.70 -20.62 -20.43
C ASP A 122 1.33 -19.23 -20.22
N CYS A 123 2.66 -19.18 -20.25
CA CYS A 123 3.41 -17.94 -20.01
C CYS A 123 3.31 -16.91 -21.13
N ALA A 124 3.05 -17.32 -22.37
CA ALA A 124 2.88 -16.39 -23.47
C ALA A 124 1.53 -15.67 -23.34
N ALA A 125 0.45 -16.43 -23.13
CA ALA A 125 -0.87 -15.88 -22.86
C ALA A 125 -0.88 -15.01 -21.59
N LEU A 126 -0.17 -15.44 -20.54
CA LEU A 126 -0.07 -14.65 -19.31
C LEU A 126 0.71 -13.34 -19.54
N ALA A 127 1.79 -13.37 -20.31
CA ALA A 127 2.55 -12.17 -20.65
C ALA A 127 1.71 -11.17 -21.46
N ASP A 128 0.91 -11.65 -22.41
CA ASP A 128 0.00 -10.80 -23.19
C ASP A 128 -1.07 -10.15 -22.30
N VAL A 129 -1.69 -10.93 -21.41
CA VAL A 129 -2.66 -10.41 -20.43
C VAL A 129 -1.99 -9.39 -19.51
N GLN A 130 -0.82 -9.72 -18.97
CA GLN A 130 -0.05 -8.83 -18.10
C GLN A 130 0.29 -7.51 -18.81
N GLY A 131 0.65 -7.54 -20.10
CA GLY A 131 0.90 -6.37 -20.91
C GLY A 131 -0.34 -5.48 -21.06
N LYS A 132 -1.49 -6.06 -21.43
CA LYS A 132 -2.76 -5.32 -21.56
C LYS A 132 -3.21 -4.66 -20.25
N VAL A 133 -3.07 -5.38 -19.14
CA VAL A 133 -3.42 -4.83 -17.82
C VAL A 133 -2.43 -3.73 -17.41
N SER A 134 -1.13 -3.91 -17.67
CA SER A 134 -0.10 -2.89 -17.39
C SER A 134 -0.34 -1.61 -18.18
N GLU A 135 -0.72 -1.72 -19.46
CA GLU A 135 -1.08 -0.58 -20.30
C GLU A 135 -2.30 0.16 -19.75
N SER A 136 -3.32 -0.57 -19.30
CA SER A 136 -4.50 0.02 -18.67
C SER A 136 -4.14 0.78 -17.39
N CYS A 137 -3.25 0.22 -16.55
CA CYS A 137 -2.71 0.90 -15.37
C CYS A 137 -1.94 2.17 -15.75
N LEU A 138 -1.07 2.10 -16.76
CA LEU A 138 -0.27 3.23 -17.23
C LEU A 138 -1.14 4.34 -17.80
N SER A 139 -2.20 3.99 -18.55
CA SER A 139 -3.13 4.95 -19.12
C SER A 139 -3.79 5.82 -18.04
N CYS A 140 -4.23 5.20 -16.94
CA CYS A 140 -4.77 5.95 -15.80
C CYS A 140 -3.67 6.81 -15.13
N HIS A 141 -2.52 6.22 -14.83
CA HIS A 141 -1.45 6.93 -14.11
C HIS A 141 -0.82 8.09 -14.88
N ARG A 142 -0.81 8.03 -16.22
CA ARG A 142 -0.27 9.12 -17.04
C ARG A 142 -1.01 10.45 -16.83
N ASP A 143 -2.31 10.38 -16.52
CA ASP A 143 -3.17 11.55 -16.39
C ASP A 143 -3.41 11.97 -14.93
N PHE A 144 -3.27 11.04 -13.97
CA PHE A 144 -3.74 11.21 -12.60
C PHE A 144 -2.71 10.94 -11.49
N ARG A 145 -1.45 10.67 -11.84
CA ARG A 145 -0.36 10.42 -10.87
C ARG A 145 0.81 11.38 -11.10
#